data_AF-A0A4Q3U6W2-F1
#
_entry.id   AF-A0A4Q3U6W2-F1
#
_cell.length_a   1.000
_cell.length_b   1.000
_cell.length_c   1.000
_cell.angle_alpha   90.00
_cell.angle_beta   90.00
_cell.angle_gamma   90.00
#
_symmetry.space_group_name_H-M   'P 1'
#
loop_
_entity.id
_entity.type
_entity.pdbx_description
1 polymer ?
#
loop_
_entity_poly.entity_id
_entity_poly.type
_entity_poly.pdbx_seq_one_letter_code
_entity_poly.pdbx_strand_id
1 'polypeptide(L)' 'MKRFAIRAVVTDIEGTTSSIAFVKDVLFPYARERLADFIAS' A
#
# COMPACT_ATOMS: atom_id res chain seq x y z
N MET A 1 -36.43 13.49 -5.12
CA MET A 1 -35.29 12.90 -4.38
C MET A 1 -34.31 12.29 -5.37
N LYS A 2 -33.05 12.74 -5.41
CA LYS A 2 -32.00 12.05 -6.18
C LYS A 2 -31.42 10.92 -5.32
N ARG A 3 -31.51 9.69 -5.80
CA ARG A 3 -30.79 8.54 -5.23
C ARG A 3 -29.39 8.57 -5.81
N PHE A 4 -28.38 8.88 -4.99
CA PHE A 4 -27.00 8.77 -5.42
C PHE A 4 -26.61 7.30 -5.38
N ALA A 5 -26.45 6.67 -6.54
CA ALA A 5 -25.80 5.37 -6.64
C ALA A 5 -24.30 5.58 -6.46
N ILE A 6 -23.65 4.78 -5.60
CA ILE A 6 -22.18 4.76 -5.52
C ILE A 6 -21.66 4.29 -6.88
N ARG A 7 -20.84 5.13 -7.53
CA ARG A 7 -20.28 4.83 -8.87
C ARG A 7 -18.87 4.25 -8.80
N ALA A 8 -18.15 4.53 -7.71
CA ALA A 8 -16.79 4.07 -7.48
C ALA A 8 -16.46 4.15 -5.98
N VAL A 9 -15.44 3.40 -5.56
CA VAL A 9 -14.81 3.48 -4.24
C VAL A 9 -13.32 3.71 -4.46
N VAL A 10 -12.75 4.68 -3.76
CA VAL A 10 -11.32 4.94 -3.74
C VAL A 10 -10.79 4.43 -2.41
N THR A 11 -9.73 3.63 -2.47
CA THR A 11 -9.11 3.04 -1.29
C THR A 11 -7.69 3.54 -1.13
N ASP A 12 -7.35 3.91 0.09
CA ASP A 12 -5.98 4.08 0.54
C ASP A 12 -5.44 2.73 1.06
N ILE A 13 -4.12 2.60 1.23
CA ILE A 13 -3.45 1.34 1.57
C ILE A 13 -3.07 1.30 3.05
N GLU A 14 -2.09 2.11 3.46
CA GLU A 14 -1.43 1.98 4.76
C GLU A 14 -2.33 2.52 5.89
N GLY A 15 -2.76 1.64 6.79
CA GLY A 15 -3.71 1.98 7.85
C GLY A 15 -5.17 2.01 7.40
N THR A 16 -5.46 1.79 6.11
CA THR A 16 -6.82 1.73 5.56
C THR A 16 -7.20 0.32 5.12
N THR A 17 -6.58 -0.22 4.06
CA THR A 17 -6.82 -1.60 3.61
C THR A 17 -5.76 -2.58 4.11
N SER A 18 -4.69 -2.10 4.72
CA SER A 18 -3.58 -2.92 5.21
C SER A 18 -2.98 -2.32 6.48
N SER A 19 -2.37 -3.16 7.32
CA SER A 19 -1.76 -2.71 8.56
C SER A 19 -0.59 -1.76 8.30
N ILE A 20 -0.61 -0.60 8.97
CA ILE A 20 0.53 0.33 9.01
C ILE A 20 1.82 -0.36 9.48
N ALA A 21 1.71 -1.27 10.44
CA ALA A 21 2.85 -2.03 10.95
C ALA A 21 3.43 -2.98 9.88
N PHE A 22 2.60 -3.54 8.99
CA PHE A 22 3.12 -4.40 7.93
C PHE A 22 3.97 -3.61 6.92
N VAL A 23 3.51 -2.43 6.50
CA VAL A 23 4.28 -1.59 5.58
C VAL A 23 5.60 -1.16 6.22
N LYS A 24 5.54 -0.66 7.45
CA LYS A 24 6.71 -0.13 8.16
C LYS A 24 7.70 -1.21 8.60
N ASP A 25 7.22 -2.28 9.22
CA ASP A 25 8.07 -3.23 9.94
C ASP A 25 8.42 -4.47 9.09
N VAL A 26 7.74 -4.68 7.95
CA VAL A 26 8.00 -5.80 7.04
C VAL A 26 8.39 -5.31 5.64
N LEU A 27 7.52 -4.52 4.99
CA LEU A 27 7.72 -4.18 3.58
C LEU A 27 8.94 -3.29 3.34
N PHE A 28 9.12 -2.24 4.15
CA PHE A 28 10.30 -1.37 4.03
C PHE A 28 11.63 -2.06 4.34
N PRO A 29 11.78 -2.87 5.41
CA PRO A 29 12.99 -3.66 5.63
C PRO A 29 13.28 -4.62 4.48
N TYR A 30 12.27 -5.36 4.01
CA TYR A 30 12.41 -6.29 2.88
C TYR A 30 12.94 -5.59 1.63
N ALA A 31 12.36 -4.44 1.28
CA ALA A 31 12.76 -3.66 0.12
C ALA A 31 14.19 -3.14 0.28
N ARG A 32 14.55 -2.59 1.44
CA ARG A 32 15.90 -2.05 1.69
C ARG A 32 16.99 -3.10 1.49
N GLU A 33 16.75 -4.33 1.93
CA GLU A 33 17.70 -5.44 1.77
C GLU A 33 17.95 -5.84 0.31
N ARG A 34 16.97 -5.63 -0.59
CA ARG A 34 16.97 -6.19 -1.95
C ARG A 34 17.08 -5.14 -3.05
N LEU A 35 16.85 -3.88 -2.73
CA LEU A 35 16.77 -2.80 -3.73
C LEU A 35 18.10 -2.56 -4.44
N ALA A 36 19.24 -2.69 -3.73
CA ALA A 36 20.55 -2.47 -4.32
C ALA A 36 20.84 -3.49 -5.44
N ASP A 37 20.67 -4.78 -5.14
CA ASP A 37 20.86 -5.86 -6.11
C ASP A 37 19.89 -5.74 -7.29
N PHE A 38 18.64 -5.37 -7.01
CA PHE A 38 17.61 -5.19 -8.04
C PHE A 38 17.95 -4.10 -9.08
N ILE A 39 18.63 -3.02 -8.67
CA ILE A 39 18.98 -1.91 -9.58
C ILE A 39 20.35 -2.10 -10.24
N ALA A 40 21.22 -2.95 -9.68
CA ALA A 40 22.56 -3.19 -10.20
C ALA A 40 22.59 -4.09 -11.46
N SER A 41 21.45 -4.68 -11.86
CA SER A 41 21.28 -5.52 -13.06
C SER A 41 20.82 -4.73 -14.29
#